data_AF-A0A258AG99-F1
#
_entry.id   AF-A0A258AG99-F1
#
_cell.length_a   1.000
_cell.length_b   1.000
_cell.length_c   1.000
_cell.angle_alpha   90.00
_cell.angle_beta   90.00
_cell.angle_gamma   90.00
#
_symmetry.space_group_name_H-M   'P 1'
#
loop_
_entity.id
_entity.type
_entity.pdbx_description
1 polymer ?
#
loop_
_entity_poly.entity_id
_entity_poly.type
_entity_poly.pdbx_seq_one_letter_code
_entity_poly.pdbx_strand_id
1 'polypeptide(L)'
;LAGVALSTLHLGQPLKAWRAFLGWRKSWLSREIMAFGALPVGGQTIFAAWWLGNFEWMRLAVTGTAVAAVLAVWCSVMVYVDTRRPFWTLTNVAAKFLGTMLLLGGVLCAVVWSWTGVAIASRAMSFSLVCRWSLSLWEISGYRRALDDENCLWHKSARVLQKHLSKQIEARGLLLVATGLLIPVMIAAGASVVWMLSLSLLLTFGSQLIERLYFFTAAAGSKMPGN
;
A
#
# COMPACT_ATOMS: atom_id res chain seq x y z
N LEU A 1 8.93 -11.72 6.30
CA LEU A 1 9.74 -12.79 5.67
C LEU A 1 9.24 -13.13 4.26
N ALA A 2 7.99 -13.57 4.09
CA ALA A 2 7.44 -13.96 2.78
C ALA A 2 7.63 -12.89 1.68
N GLY A 3 7.33 -11.61 1.97
CA GLY A 3 7.52 -10.52 0.99
C GLY A 3 8.97 -10.35 0.53
N VAL A 4 9.94 -10.43 1.44
CA VAL A 4 11.37 -10.33 1.10
C VAL A 4 11.81 -11.54 0.29
N ALA A 5 11.37 -12.75 0.64
CA ALA A 5 11.66 -13.96 -0.12
C ALA A 5 11.14 -13.86 -1.57
N LEU A 6 9.87 -13.48 -1.76
CA LEU A 6 9.29 -13.26 -3.09
C LEU A 6 10.04 -12.16 -3.85
N SER A 7 10.46 -11.09 -3.18
CA SER A 7 11.26 -10.03 -3.79
C SER A 7 12.64 -10.52 -4.26
N THR A 8 13.24 -11.51 -3.61
CA THR A 8 14.51 -12.10 -4.10
C THR A 8 14.29 -13.10 -5.22
N LEU A 9 13.22 -13.89 -5.14
CA LEU A 9 12.95 -14.99 -6.08
C LEU A 9 12.45 -14.51 -7.45
N HIS A 10 11.83 -13.33 -7.54
CA HIS A 10 11.43 -12.76 -8.84
C HIS A 10 12.58 -12.13 -9.62
N LEU A 11 13.77 -11.98 -9.03
CA LEU A 11 14.93 -11.42 -9.72
C LEU A 11 15.42 -12.41 -10.79
N GLY A 12 15.81 -11.90 -11.95
CA GLY A 12 16.41 -12.74 -13.00
C GLY A 12 17.75 -13.39 -12.59
N GLN A 13 18.44 -12.84 -11.57
CA GLN A 13 19.68 -13.39 -11.01
C GLN A 13 19.68 -13.28 -9.47
N PRO A 14 18.94 -14.15 -8.76
CA PRO A 14 18.72 -14.04 -7.31
C PRO A 14 20.03 -14.09 -6.50
N LEU A 15 21.02 -14.89 -6.95
CA LEU A 15 22.33 -15.01 -6.31
C LEU A 15 23.15 -13.70 -6.31
N LYS A 16 22.79 -12.72 -7.15
CA LYS A 16 23.48 -11.42 -7.22
C LYS A 16 22.76 -10.31 -6.44
N ALA A 17 21.71 -10.63 -5.69
CA ALA A 17 20.96 -9.65 -4.89
C ALA A 17 21.84 -8.87 -3.90
N TRP A 18 22.93 -9.49 -3.40
CA TRP A 18 23.89 -8.83 -2.51
C TRP A 18 24.53 -7.56 -3.12
N ARG A 19 24.60 -7.46 -4.46
CA ARG A 19 25.15 -6.27 -5.14
C ARG A 19 24.31 -5.02 -4.90
N ALA A 20 23.08 -5.15 -4.40
CA ALA A 20 22.27 -4.02 -3.99
C ALA A 20 23.04 -3.09 -3.04
N PHE A 21 23.86 -3.60 -2.12
CA PHE A 21 24.63 -2.78 -1.18
C PHE A 21 25.66 -1.86 -1.85
N LEU A 22 26.17 -2.21 -3.03
CA LEU A 22 27.16 -1.39 -3.75
C LEU A 22 26.54 -0.11 -4.34
N GLY A 23 25.24 -0.11 -4.59
CA GLY A 23 24.52 0.96 -5.30
C GLY A 23 23.85 2.02 -4.40
N TRP A 24 23.97 1.92 -3.08
CA TRP A 24 23.06 2.62 -2.15
C TRP A 24 23.10 4.14 -2.23
N ARG A 25 24.24 4.72 -2.59
CA ARG A 25 24.36 6.18 -2.75
C ARG A 25 23.68 6.69 -4.03
N LYS A 26 23.61 5.88 -5.08
CA LYS A 26 23.19 6.32 -6.43
C LYS A 26 21.81 5.81 -6.86
N SER A 27 21.34 4.68 -6.33
CA SER A 27 20.11 4.03 -6.80
C SER A 27 19.03 3.99 -5.71
N TRP A 28 17.83 4.48 -6.04
CA TRP A 28 16.66 4.35 -5.16
C TRP A 28 16.25 2.89 -4.93
N LEU A 29 16.38 2.03 -5.95
CA LEU A 29 16.10 0.60 -5.83
C LEU A 29 17.03 -0.08 -4.81
N SER A 30 18.30 0.31 -4.78
CA SER A 30 19.24 -0.19 -3.78
C SER A 30 18.83 0.22 -2.35
N ARG A 31 18.43 1.48 -2.15
CA ARG A 31 17.94 1.98 -0.86
C ARG A 31 16.65 1.26 -0.45
N GLU A 32 15.77 0.99 -1.39
CA GLU A 32 14.53 0.22 -1.18
C GLU A 32 14.83 -1.19 -0.66
N ILE A 33 15.73 -1.92 -1.33
CA ILE A 33 16.13 -3.28 -0.91
C ILE A 33 16.69 -3.27 0.51
N MET A 34 17.55 -2.30 0.85
CA MET A 34 18.11 -2.17 2.19
C MET A 34 17.04 -1.86 3.25
N ALA A 35 16.14 -0.93 2.95
CA ALA A 35 15.08 -0.53 3.88
C ALA A 35 14.07 -1.66 4.13
N PHE A 36 13.63 -2.39 3.08
CA PHE A 36 12.80 -3.58 3.25
C PHE A 36 13.55 -4.74 3.92
N GLY A 37 14.85 -4.89 3.66
CA GLY A 37 15.71 -5.87 4.32
C GLY A 37 15.87 -5.65 5.82
N ALA A 38 15.72 -4.40 6.29
CA ALA A 38 15.75 -4.09 7.71
C ALA A 38 14.48 -4.55 8.47
N LEU A 39 13.33 -4.69 7.80
CA LEU A 39 12.07 -5.03 8.47
C LEU A 39 12.05 -6.43 9.12
N PRO A 40 12.53 -7.50 8.46
CA PRO A 40 12.68 -8.80 9.13
C PRO A 40 13.64 -8.79 10.32
N VAL A 41 14.70 -7.99 10.24
CA VAL A 41 15.66 -7.83 11.36
C VAL A 41 14.95 -7.14 12.52
N GLY A 42 14.24 -6.04 12.25
CA GLY A 42 13.41 -5.34 13.22
C GLY A 42 12.36 -6.23 13.88
N GLY A 43 11.66 -7.06 13.11
CA GLY A 43 10.68 -8.01 13.66
C GLY A 43 11.31 -9.04 14.62
N GLN A 44 12.49 -9.57 14.27
CA GLN A 44 13.23 -10.50 15.11
C GLN A 44 13.75 -9.83 16.39
N THR A 45 14.23 -8.59 16.31
CA THR A 45 14.71 -7.86 17.49
C THR A 45 13.56 -7.48 18.42
N ILE A 46 12.39 -7.10 17.89
CA ILE A 46 11.17 -6.88 18.69
C ILE A 46 10.79 -8.16 19.44
N PHE A 47 10.75 -9.30 18.75
CA PHE A 47 10.42 -10.58 19.37
C PHE A 47 11.42 -10.99 20.44
N ALA A 48 12.72 -10.89 20.16
CA ALA A 48 13.77 -11.21 21.12
C ALA A 48 13.72 -10.31 22.35
N ALA A 49 13.53 -9.00 22.16
CA ALA A 49 13.40 -8.05 23.28
C ALA A 49 12.17 -8.31 24.15
N TRP A 50 11.04 -8.65 23.52
CA TRP A 50 9.83 -9.08 24.24
C TRP A 50 10.08 -10.37 25.05
N TRP A 51 10.71 -11.37 24.44
CA TRP A 51 11.02 -12.65 25.09
C TRP A 51 11.93 -12.49 26.32
N LEU A 52 12.90 -11.58 26.24
CA LEU A 52 13.82 -11.26 27.34
C LEU A 52 13.22 -10.29 28.36
N GLY A 53 11.96 -9.85 28.20
CA GLY A 53 11.32 -8.88 29.07
C GLY A 53 11.94 -7.48 29.03
N ASN A 54 12.73 -7.17 28.00
CA ASN A 54 13.44 -5.90 27.90
C ASN A 54 12.65 -4.86 27.09
N PHE A 55 11.79 -4.13 27.80
CA PHE A 55 10.87 -3.17 27.18
C PHE A 55 11.55 -1.95 26.55
N GLU A 56 12.73 -1.56 27.01
CA GLU A 56 13.50 -0.45 26.42
C GLU A 56 13.99 -0.82 25.02
N TRP A 57 14.67 -1.97 24.90
CA TRP A 57 15.10 -2.49 23.61
C TRP A 57 13.92 -2.80 22.68
N MET A 58 12.80 -3.27 23.22
CA MET A 58 11.58 -3.47 22.45
C MET A 58 11.06 -2.14 21.87
N ARG A 59 11.02 -1.07 22.67
CA ARG A 59 10.59 0.26 22.21
C ARG A 59 11.53 0.81 21.12
N LEU A 60 12.84 0.67 21.29
CA LEU A 60 13.83 1.07 20.29
C LEU A 60 13.68 0.25 19.00
N ALA A 61 13.47 -1.07 19.11
CA ALA A 61 13.26 -1.93 17.95
C ALA A 61 11.97 -1.60 17.20
N VAL A 62 10.86 -1.35 17.92
CA VAL A 62 9.57 -0.94 17.31
C VAL A 62 9.72 0.39 16.59
N THR A 63 10.30 1.40 17.25
CA THR A 63 10.48 2.73 16.66
C THR A 63 11.42 2.71 15.45
N GLY A 64 12.56 2.01 15.56
CA GLY A 64 13.50 1.83 14.45
C GLY A 64 12.86 1.09 13.27
N THR A 65 12.07 0.05 13.53
CA THR A 65 11.35 -0.69 12.48
C THR A 65 10.28 0.18 11.80
N ALA A 66 9.56 1.01 12.56
CA ALA A 66 8.58 1.93 12.01
C ALA A 66 9.23 2.98 11.10
N VAL A 67 10.37 3.55 11.51
CA VAL A 67 11.16 4.47 10.66
C VAL A 67 11.64 3.77 9.39
N ALA A 68 12.19 2.55 9.52
CA ALA A 68 12.61 1.76 8.36
C ALA A 68 11.46 1.47 7.40
N ALA A 69 10.25 1.21 7.90
CA ALA A 69 9.07 0.96 7.07
C ALA A 69 8.65 2.21 6.27
N VAL A 70 8.65 3.38 6.90
CA VAL A 70 8.38 4.66 6.22
C VAL A 70 9.44 4.94 5.15
N LEU A 71 10.72 4.74 5.47
CA LEU A 71 11.81 4.89 4.52
C LEU A 71 11.71 3.89 3.36
N ALA A 72 11.30 2.65 3.61
CA ALA A 72 11.11 1.64 2.57
C ALA A 72 10.04 2.06 1.57
N VAL A 73 8.88 2.49 2.07
CA VAL A 73 7.79 2.97 1.21
C VAL A 73 8.17 4.26 0.48
N TRP A 74 8.92 5.15 1.12
CA TRP A 74 9.46 6.34 0.46
C TRP A 74 10.44 6.00 -0.67
N CYS A 75 11.30 4.99 -0.46
CA CYS A 75 12.18 4.51 -1.52
C CYS A 75 11.37 3.94 -2.69
N SER A 76 10.31 3.15 -2.43
CA SER A 76 9.40 2.67 -3.47
C SER A 76 8.78 3.83 -4.26
N VAL A 77 8.32 4.88 -3.57
CA VAL A 77 7.79 6.09 -4.24
C VAL A 77 8.82 6.69 -5.19
N MET A 78 10.05 6.87 -4.71
CA MET A 78 11.11 7.49 -5.49
C MET A 78 11.56 6.66 -6.68
N VAL A 79 11.52 5.33 -6.60
CA VAL A 79 11.80 4.44 -7.74
C VAL A 79 10.89 4.76 -8.93
N TYR A 80 9.61 5.03 -8.70
CA TYR A 80 8.69 5.40 -9.80
C TYR A 80 8.85 6.86 -10.22
N VAL A 81 9.00 7.78 -9.27
CA VAL A 81 9.13 9.23 -9.55
C VAL A 81 10.37 9.53 -10.39
N ASP A 82 11.48 8.82 -10.14
CA ASP A 82 12.74 9.01 -10.87
C ASP A 82 12.64 8.67 -12.37
N THR A 83 11.66 7.85 -12.77
CA THR A 83 11.41 7.53 -14.19
C THR A 83 10.75 8.66 -14.98
N ARG A 84 10.26 9.71 -14.30
CA ARG A 84 9.64 10.92 -14.89
C ARG A 84 8.47 10.65 -15.83
N ARG A 85 7.72 9.57 -15.61
CA ARG A 85 6.49 9.31 -16.36
C ARG A 85 5.37 10.25 -15.91
N PRO A 86 4.57 10.82 -16.83
CA PRO A 86 3.51 11.77 -16.46
C PRO A 86 2.48 11.22 -15.46
N PHE A 87 2.23 9.91 -15.48
CA PHE A 87 1.33 9.24 -14.53
C PHE A 87 1.95 9.07 -13.13
N TRP A 88 3.27 8.91 -13.05
CA TRP A 88 4.00 8.67 -11.81
C TRP A 88 4.57 9.97 -11.24
N THR A 89 3.71 10.96 -11.03
CA THR A 89 4.07 12.20 -10.32
C THR A 89 4.29 11.92 -8.83
N LEU A 90 5.12 12.73 -8.17
CA LEU A 90 5.41 12.58 -6.74
C LEU A 90 4.13 12.51 -5.90
N THR A 91 3.19 13.43 -6.13
CA THR A 91 1.93 13.48 -5.39
C THR A 91 1.10 12.21 -5.58
N ASN A 92 0.94 11.74 -6.83
CA ASN A 92 0.13 10.57 -7.13
C ASN A 92 0.74 9.29 -6.56
N VAL A 93 2.04 9.09 -6.77
CA VAL A 93 2.74 7.88 -6.28
C VAL A 93 2.81 7.90 -4.75
N ALA A 94 3.19 9.02 -4.12
CA ALA A 94 3.27 9.12 -2.66
C ALA A 94 1.92 8.87 -2.01
N ALA A 95 0.84 9.51 -2.50
CA ALA A 95 -0.50 9.32 -1.95
C ALA A 95 -0.98 7.87 -2.10
N LYS A 96 -0.71 7.22 -3.24
CA LYS A 96 -1.08 5.81 -3.45
C LYS A 96 -0.26 4.85 -2.59
N PHE A 97 1.04 5.06 -2.44
CA PHE A 97 1.90 4.15 -1.68
C PHE A 97 1.75 4.33 -0.18
N LEU A 98 1.89 5.56 0.31
CA LEU A 98 1.72 5.88 1.74
C LEU A 98 0.27 5.72 2.18
N GLY A 99 -0.70 6.11 1.34
CA GLY A 99 -2.13 5.94 1.63
C GLY A 99 -2.52 4.48 1.81
N THR A 100 -2.09 3.60 0.90
CA THR A 100 -2.34 2.14 1.05
C THR A 100 -1.57 1.57 2.24
N MET A 101 -0.33 2.01 2.51
CA MET A 101 0.45 1.58 3.67
C MET A 101 -0.31 1.85 4.97
N LEU A 102 -0.75 3.10 5.17
CA LEU A 102 -1.48 3.52 6.36
C LEU A 102 -2.85 2.85 6.46
N LEU A 103 -3.55 2.72 5.34
CA LEU A 103 -4.88 2.13 5.27
C LEU A 103 -4.84 0.62 5.61
N LEU A 104 -4.07 -0.18 4.87
CA LEU A 104 -4.00 -1.62 5.10
C LEU A 104 -3.31 -1.93 6.44
N GLY A 105 -2.25 -1.20 6.79
CA GLY A 105 -1.57 -1.34 8.07
C GLY A 105 -2.51 -1.04 9.25
N GLY A 106 -3.24 0.07 9.18
CA GLY A 106 -4.21 0.47 10.21
C GLY A 106 -5.35 -0.53 10.37
N VAL A 107 -5.96 -0.98 9.27
CA VAL A 107 -7.03 -2.00 9.32
C VAL A 107 -6.50 -3.33 9.86
N LEU A 108 -5.31 -3.75 9.45
CA LEU A 108 -4.70 -4.98 9.96
C LEU A 108 -4.43 -4.90 11.46
N CYS A 109 -3.89 -3.79 11.96
CA CYS A 109 -3.72 -3.57 13.40
C CYS A 109 -5.06 -3.61 14.14
N ALA A 110 -6.10 -2.99 13.60
CA ALA A 110 -7.45 -3.03 14.20
C ALA A 110 -8.01 -4.45 14.26
N VAL A 111 -7.83 -5.25 13.21
CA VAL A 111 -8.20 -6.68 13.20
C VAL A 111 -7.46 -7.42 14.32
N VAL A 112 -6.13 -7.32 14.37
CA VAL A 112 -5.33 -8.00 15.40
C VAL A 112 -5.78 -7.60 16.81
N TRP A 113 -5.96 -6.31 17.06
CA TRP A 113 -6.44 -5.80 18.35
C TRP A 113 -7.82 -6.33 18.73
N SER A 114 -8.72 -6.46 17.75
CA SER A 114 -10.04 -7.04 17.98
C SER A 114 -9.98 -8.51 18.40
N TRP A 115 -9.09 -9.31 17.80
CA TRP A 115 -8.88 -10.71 18.17
C TRP A 115 -8.23 -10.86 19.55
N THR A 116 -7.43 -9.88 19.97
CA THR A 116 -6.79 -9.86 21.30
C THR A 116 -7.63 -9.20 22.40
N GLY A 117 -8.86 -8.75 22.09
CA GLY A 117 -9.77 -8.16 23.08
C GLY A 117 -9.46 -6.71 23.49
N VAL A 118 -8.67 -5.96 22.71
CA VAL A 118 -8.31 -4.57 23.03
C VAL A 118 -9.45 -3.61 22.68
N ALA A 119 -9.97 -2.90 23.68
CA ALA A 119 -11.16 -2.03 23.58
C ALA A 119 -11.04 -0.85 22.59
N ILE A 120 -9.84 -0.53 22.10
CA ILE A 120 -9.60 0.54 21.11
C ILE A 120 -10.04 0.14 19.69
N ALA A 121 -10.27 -1.16 19.46
CA ALA A 121 -10.59 -1.70 18.13
C ALA A 121 -11.82 -1.06 17.47
N SER A 122 -12.87 -0.73 18.24
CA SER A 122 -14.10 -0.11 17.70
C SER A 122 -13.86 1.32 17.18
N ARG A 123 -13.04 2.11 17.89
CA ARG A 123 -12.65 3.46 17.44
C ARG A 123 -11.74 3.40 16.22
N ALA A 124 -10.80 2.45 16.21
CA ALA A 124 -9.92 2.19 15.08
C ALA A 124 -10.70 1.78 13.82
N MET A 125 -11.80 1.03 13.99
CA MET A 125 -12.71 0.65 12.90
C MET A 125 -13.31 1.86 12.20
N SER A 126 -13.99 2.74 12.95
CA SER A 126 -14.62 3.94 12.37
C SER A 126 -13.60 4.82 11.65
N PHE A 127 -12.44 5.04 12.27
CA PHE A 127 -11.35 5.82 11.66
C PHE A 127 -10.87 5.19 10.35
N SER A 128 -10.65 3.87 10.34
CA SER A 128 -10.19 3.15 9.15
C SER A 128 -11.17 3.22 7.98
N LEU A 129 -12.48 3.21 8.25
CA LEU A 129 -13.52 3.35 7.23
C LEU A 129 -13.57 4.75 6.64
N VAL A 130 -13.44 5.77 7.48
CA VAL A 130 -13.34 7.16 7.02
C VAL A 130 -12.11 7.32 6.14
N CYS A 131 -10.93 6.88 6.60
CA CYS A 131 -9.70 6.92 5.80
C CYS A 131 -9.85 6.16 4.48
N ARG A 132 -10.52 5.00 4.50
CA ARG A 132 -10.78 4.18 3.31
C ARG A 132 -11.60 4.95 2.27
N TRP A 133 -12.70 5.56 2.72
CA TRP A 133 -13.59 6.33 1.86
C TRP A 133 -12.91 7.59 1.33
N SER A 134 -12.24 8.35 2.20
CA SER A 134 -11.50 9.54 1.80
C SER A 134 -10.46 9.25 0.73
N LEU A 135 -9.64 8.20 0.90
CA LEU A 135 -8.64 7.81 -0.09
C LEU A 135 -9.29 7.37 -1.42
N SER A 136 -10.34 6.55 -1.37
CA SER A 136 -11.07 6.14 -2.57
C SER A 136 -11.70 7.31 -3.33
N LEU A 137 -12.35 8.22 -2.63
CA LEU A 137 -13.00 9.38 -3.23
C LEU A 137 -11.97 10.32 -3.84
N TRP A 138 -10.83 10.52 -3.17
CA TRP A 138 -9.71 11.27 -3.71
C TRP A 138 -9.19 10.64 -5.02
N GLU A 139 -9.05 9.32 -5.10
CA GLU A 139 -8.61 8.65 -6.32
C GLU A 139 -9.65 8.70 -7.44
N ILE A 140 -10.92 8.44 -7.13
CA ILE A 140 -12.01 8.48 -8.12
C ILE A 140 -12.16 9.90 -8.67
N SER A 141 -12.09 10.93 -7.81
CA SER A 141 -12.15 12.33 -8.23
C SER A 141 -10.91 12.74 -9.03
N GLY A 142 -9.72 12.25 -8.67
CA GLY A 142 -8.50 12.42 -9.47
C GLY A 142 -8.63 11.80 -10.86
N TYR A 143 -9.16 10.59 -10.95
CA TYR A 143 -9.42 9.90 -12.21
C TYR A 143 -10.43 10.61 -13.10
N ARG A 144 -11.57 11.05 -12.53
CA ARG A 144 -12.58 11.81 -13.28
C ARG A 144 -12.01 13.12 -13.82
N ARG A 145 -11.34 13.91 -12.98
CA ARG A 145 -10.69 15.16 -13.41
C ARG A 145 -9.68 14.94 -14.53
N ALA A 146 -8.90 13.86 -14.46
CA ALA A 146 -7.94 13.54 -15.51
C ALA A 146 -8.59 13.08 -16.81
N LEU A 147 -9.83 12.55 -16.79
CA LEU A 147 -10.59 12.27 -18.01
C LEU A 147 -11.21 13.54 -18.60
N ASP A 148 -11.68 14.46 -17.75
CA ASP A 148 -12.36 15.68 -18.19
C ASP A 148 -11.38 16.74 -18.73
N ASP A 149 -10.19 16.84 -18.15
CA ASP A 149 -9.14 17.79 -18.55
C ASP A 149 -8.12 17.14 -19.49
N GLU A 150 -8.20 17.47 -20.79
CA GLU A 150 -7.26 17.00 -21.81
C GLU A 150 -5.83 17.50 -21.59
N ASN A 151 -5.65 18.64 -20.91
CA ASN A 151 -4.34 19.21 -20.61
C ASN A 151 -3.68 18.54 -19.39
N CYS A 152 -4.40 17.69 -18.66
CA CYS A 152 -3.84 16.96 -17.53
C CYS A 152 -2.69 16.06 -18.00
N LEU A 153 -1.55 16.13 -17.29
CA LEU A 153 -0.31 15.42 -17.64
C LEU A 153 -0.52 13.92 -17.88
N TRP A 154 -1.45 13.30 -17.16
CA TRP A 154 -1.73 11.87 -17.24
C TRP A 154 -3.11 11.54 -17.84
N HIS A 155 -3.74 12.48 -18.54
CA HIS A 155 -5.01 12.27 -19.26
C HIS A 155 -4.96 11.04 -20.19
N LYS A 156 -3.85 10.86 -20.91
CA LYS A 156 -3.64 9.67 -21.77
C LYS A 156 -3.69 8.37 -20.98
N SER A 157 -3.10 8.33 -19.79
CA SER A 157 -3.18 7.18 -18.89
C SER A 157 -4.60 6.95 -18.38
N ALA A 158 -5.34 8.01 -18.05
CA ALA A 158 -6.75 7.92 -17.68
C ALA A 158 -7.62 7.35 -18.82
N ARG A 159 -7.38 7.75 -20.09
CA ARG A 159 -8.06 7.17 -21.25
C ARG A 159 -7.73 5.70 -21.49
N VAL A 160 -6.47 5.30 -21.28
CA VAL A 160 -6.05 3.88 -21.36
C VAL A 160 -6.81 3.05 -20.31
N LEU A 161 -6.87 3.56 -19.08
CA LEU A 161 -7.63 2.98 -17.99
C LEU A 161 -9.12 2.82 -18.34
N GLN A 162 -9.74 3.88 -18.86
CA GLN A 162 -11.15 3.86 -19.27
C GLN A 162 -11.41 2.82 -20.36
N LYS A 163 -10.53 2.72 -21.35
CA LYS A 163 -10.75 1.87 -22.53
C LYS A 163 -10.45 0.39 -22.27
N HIS A 164 -9.41 0.08 -21.48
CA HIS A 164 -8.93 -1.30 -21.33
C HIS A 164 -9.17 -1.89 -19.95
N LEU A 165 -9.43 -1.06 -18.94
CA LEU A 165 -9.51 -1.46 -17.53
C LEU A 165 -10.79 -0.98 -16.83
N SER A 166 -11.85 -0.66 -17.60
CA SER A 166 -13.13 -0.17 -17.06
C SER A 166 -13.76 -1.15 -16.06
N LYS A 167 -13.78 -2.44 -16.38
CA LYS A 167 -14.33 -3.50 -15.50
C LYS A 167 -13.61 -3.56 -14.16
N GLN A 168 -12.29 -3.36 -14.15
CA GLN A 168 -11.49 -3.34 -12.93
C GLN A 168 -11.82 -2.10 -12.09
N ILE A 169 -12.01 -0.94 -12.72
CA ILE A 169 -12.41 0.30 -12.04
C ILE A 169 -13.82 0.15 -11.44
N GLU A 170 -14.76 -0.44 -12.18
CA GLU A 170 -16.11 -0.74 -11.72
C GLU A 170 -16.09 -1.71 -10.53
N ALA A 171 -15.37 -2.84 -10.65
CA ALA A 171 -15.21 -3.81 -9.57
C ALA A 171 -14.65 -3.14 -8.30
N ARG A 172 -13.72 -2.20 -8.47
CA ARG A 172 -13.16 -1.42 -7.36
C ARG A 172 -14.20 -0.52 -6.69
N GLY A 173 -15.05 0.14 -7.48
CA GLY A 173 -16.18 0.92 -6.99
C GLY A 173 -17.19 0.06 -6.22
N LEU A 174 -17.51 -1.12 -6.74
CA LEU A 174 -18.38 -2.10 -6.08
C LEU A 174 -17.80 -2.56 -4.73
N LEU A 175 -16.50 -2.85 -4.66
CA LEU A 175 -15.84 -3.22 -3.39
C LEU A 175 -15.89 -2.09 -2.35
N LEU A 176 -15.79 -0.83 -2.78
CA LEU A 176 -15.94 0.32 -1.88
C LEU A 176 -17.36 0.42 -1.32
N VAL A 177 -18.36 0.32 -2.20
CA VAL A 177 -19.78 0.36 -1.84
C VAL A 177 -20.14 -0.82 -0.93
N ALA A 178 -19.65 -2.02 -1.26
CA ALA A 178 -19.81 -3.21 -0.44
C ALA A 178 -19.23 -3.03 0.96
N THR A 179 -18.04 -2.44 1.09
CA THR A 179 -17.45 -2.12 2.40
C THR A 179 -18.34 -1.17 3.21
N GLY A 180 -18.98 -0.21 2.54
CA GLY A 180 -19.91 0.75 3.15
C GLY A 180 -21.25 0.17 3.60
N LEU A 181 -21.83 -0.72 2.80
CA LEU A 181 -23.16 -1.32 3.03
C LEU A 181 -23.12 -2.54 3.95
N LEU A 182 -22.12 -3.40 3.80
CA LEU A 182 -22.03 -4.65 4.55
C LEU A 182 -21.80 -4.40 6.03
N ILE A 183 -21.13 -3.31 6.41
CA ILE A 183 -20.85 -3.01 7.81
C ILE A 183 -22.14 -2.73 8.59
N PRO A 184 -23.01 -1.78 8.19
CA PRO A 184 -24.31 -1.58 8.83
C PRO A 184 -25.18 -2.85 8.88
N VAL A 185 -25.20 -3.64 7.81
CA VAL A 185 -25.96 -4.91 7.76
C VAL A 185 -25.43 -5.90 8.81
N MET A 186 -24.11 -6.02 8.93
CA MET A 186 -23.48 -6.88 9.93
C MET A 186 -23.72 -6.39 11.36
N ILE A 187 -23.77 -5.06 11.59
CA ILE A 187 -24.19 -4.49 12.89
C ILE A 187 -25.63 -4.90 13.20
N ALA A 188 -26.55 -4.72 12.25
CA ALA A 188 -27.96 -5.06 12.43
C ALA A 188 -28.18 -6.56 12.65
N ALA A 189 -27.34 -7.41 12.05
CA ALA A 189 -27.35 -8.86 12.25
C ALA A 189 -26.67 -9.31 13.57
N GLY A 190 -26.15 -8.39 14.38
CA GLY A 190 -25.46 -8.73 15.64
C GLY A 190 -24.11 -9.42 15.45
N ALA A 191 -23.46 -9.24 14.30
CA ALA A 191 -22.16 -9.85 14.04
C ALA A 191 -21.07 -9.27 14.95
N SER A 192 -20.07 -10.10 15.30
CA SER A 192 -18.96 -9.64 16.11
C SER A 192 -18.08 -8.65 15.34
N VAL A 193 -17.54 -7.65 16.05
CA VAL A 193 -16.60 -6.64 15.51
C VAL A 193 -15.41 -7.29 14.79
N VAL A 194 -14.98 -8.45 15.29
CA VAL A 194 -13.89 -9.25 14.74
C VAL A 194 -14.16 -9.67 13.30
N TRP A 195 -15.34 -10.22 13.03
CA TRP A 195 -15.72 -10.67 11.68
C TRP A 195 -15.93 -9.48 10.73
N MET A 196 -16.49 -8.39 11.25
CA MET A 196 -16.69 -7.17 10.48
C MET A 196 -15.37 -6.53 10.01
N LEU A 197 -14.40 -6.42 10.92
CA LEU A 197 -13.07 -5.88 10.62
C LEU A 197 -12.30 -6.82 9.68
N SER A 198 -12.39 -8.13 9.89
CA SER A 198 -11.73 -9.12 9.03
C SER A 198 -12.26 -9.06 7.59
N LEU A 199 -13.58 -8.95 7.42
CA LEU A 199 -14.20 -8.78 6.12
C LEU A 199 -13.81 -7.43 5.47
N SER A 200 -13.81 -6.34 6.25
CA SER A 200 -13.36 -5.02 5.78
C SER A 200 -11.92 -5.04 5.27
N LEU A 201 -11.03 -5.75 5.98
CA LEU A 201 -9.65 -5.96 5.55
C LEU A 201 -9.58 -6.69 4.21
N LEU A 202 -10.33 -7.78 4.04
CA LEU A 202 -10.35 -8.56 2.80
C LEU A 202 -10.85 -7.75 1.61
N LEU A 203 -11.96 -7.03 1.76
CA LEU A 203 -12.51 -6.17 0.71
C LEU A 203 -11.57 -5.02 0.36
N THR A 204 -10.96 -4.40 1.39
CA THR A 204 -9.98 -3.34 1.19
C THR A 204 -8.75 -3.88 0.48
N PHE A 205 -8.22 -5.01 0.91
CA PHE A 205 -7.06 -5.67 0.29
C PHE A 205 -7.32 -6.00 -1.18
N GLY A 206 -8.45 -6.63 -1.51
CA GLY A 206 -8.84 -6.90 -2.89
C GLY A 206 -8.95 -5.62 -3.74
N SER A 207 -9.52 -4.55 -3.18
CA SER A 207 -9.63 -3.26 -3.85
C SER A 207 -8.28 -2.58 -4.08
N GLN A 208 -7.30 -2.78 -3.17
CA GLN A 208 -5.94 -2.28 -3.31
C GLN A 208 -5.12 -3.14 -4.29
N LEU A 209 -5.37 -4.44 -4.43
CA LEU A 209 -4.73 -5.25 -5.46
C LEU A 209 -5.16 -4.80 -6.86
N ILE A 210 -6.45 -4.55 -7.07
CA ILE A 210 -6.95 -4.01 -8.35
C ILE A 210 -6.32 -2.66 -8.65
N GLU A 211 -6.15 -1.81 -7.61
CA GLU A 211 -5.41 -0.55 -7.71
C GLU A 211 -4.00 -0.76 -8.25
N ARG A 212 -3.25 -1.66 -7.61
CA ARG A 212 -1.85 -1.89 -7.96
C ARG A 212 -1.71 -2.45 -9.37
N LEU A 213 -2.63 -3.30 -9.81
CA LEU A 213 -2.66 -3.80 -11.19
C LEU A 213 -2.73 -2.64 -12.19
N TYR A 214 -3.66 -1.71 -11.99
CA TYR A 214 -3.80 -0.61 -12.95
C TYR A 214 -2.71 0.45 -12.79
N PHE A 215 -2.17 0.64 -11.58
CA PHE A 215 -1.03 1.54 -11.35
C PHE A 215 0.18 1.18 -12.24
N PHE A 216 0.41 -0.12 -12.45
CA PHE A 216 1.48 -0.60 -13.32
C PHE A 216 1.13 -0.59 -14.81
N THR A 217 -0.12 -0.85 -15.17
CA THR A 217 -0.52 -0.95 -16.59
C THR A 217 -0.91 0.40 -17.22
N ALA A 218 -1.30 1.39 -16.42
CA ALA A 218 -1.71 2.71 -16.90
C ALA A 218 -0.53 3.60 -17.34
N ALA A 219 0.70 3.25 -16.96
CA ALA A 219 1.87 4.04 -17.29
C ALA A 219 2.17 3.95 -18.79
N ALA A 220 1.74 4.97 -19.55
CA ALA A 220 2.07 5.07 -20.96
C ALA A 220 3.60 5.05 -21.13
N GLY A 221 4.08 4.18 -22.03
CA GLY A 221 5.49 4.20 -22.46
C GLY A 221 5.79 5.49 -23.20
N SER A 222 6.98 6.08 -23.00
CA SER A 222 7.49 7.03 -23.97
C SER A 222 7.63 6.30 -25.30
N LYS A 223 7.13 6.89 -26.40
CA LYS A 223 7.52 6.45 -27.74
C LYS A 223 9.05 6.38 -27.79
N MET A 224 9.60 5.35 -28.41
CA MET A 224 11.04 5.33 -28.69
C MET A 224 11.36 6.57 -29.54
N PRO A 225 12.49 7.26 -29.30
CA PRO A 225 12.90 8.34 -30.18
C PRO A 225 13.07 7.77 -31.60
N GLY A 226 12.23 8.22 -32.53
CA GLY A 226 12.21 7.73 -33.92
C GLY A 226 10.83 7.42 -34.53
N ASN A 227 9.73 7.44 -33.76
CA ASN A 227 8.36 7.21 -34.25
C ASN A 227 7.36 8.28 -33.82
#